data_AF-A0A9D3MF99-F1
#
_entry.id   AF-A0A9D3MF99-F1
#
_cell.length_a   1.000
_cell.length_b   1.000
_cell.length_c   1.000
_cell.angle_alpha   90.00
_cell.angle_beta   90.00
_cell.angle_gamma   90.00
#
_symmetry.space_group_name_H-M   'P 1'
#
loop_
_entity.id
_entity.type
_entity.pdbx_description
1 polymer ?
#
loop_
_entity_poly.entity_id
_entity_poly.type
_entity_poly.pdbx_seq_one_letter_code
_entity_poly.pdbx_strand_id
1 'polypeptide(L)'
;QRGGDVRARLTSLALQPQKELFNRVFGCGRQCPFCMTPCEAGGKNHTEHFASIHRPQGIGGYRYEESSELLINTCSSSVASERKFRSSETEGKWHPYKDYQSIYPDWRIQPDTSIQASDYWKYVFNRFNEQFAKEYDAKPADIPHVWRDITQDKAMKSLEESFQMKTEGD
;
A
#
# COMPACT_ATOMS: atom_id res chain seq x y z
N GLN A 1 9.22 1.82 -45.73
CA GLN A 1 8.80 0.57 -45.07
C GLN A 1 9.76 0.27 -43.92
N ARG A 2 9.38 0.52 -42.65
CA ARG A 2 10.23 0.23 -41.46
C ARG A 2 9.38 -0.22 -40.27
N GLY A 3 8.50 -1.20 -40.51
CA GLY A 3 7.60 -1.76 -39.49
C GLY A 3 7.68 -3.28 -39.33
N GLY A 4 8.48 -3.99 -40.12
CA GLY A 4 8.82 -5.40 -39.88
C GLY A 4 10.15 -5.45 -39.11
N ASP A 5 10.29 -6.11 -37.97
CA ASP A 5 9.41 -6.99 -37.23
C ASP A 5 9.82 -6.85 -35.77
N VAL A 6 9.25 -5.86 -35.08
CA VAL A 6 9.55 -5.59 -33.66
C VAL A 6 9.29 -6.85 -32.82
N ARG A 7 8.31 -7.65 -33.23
CA ARG A 7 7.94 -8.89 -32.55
C ARG A 7 9.01 -9.97 -32.71
N ALA A 8 9.51 -10.23 -33.92
CA ALA A 8 10.62 -11.16 -34.12
C ALA A 8 11.87 -10.74 -33.35
N ARG A 9 12.18 -9.45 -33.35
CA ARG A 9 13.31 -8.90 -32.58
C ARG A 9 13.14 -9.09 -31.07
N LEU A 10 11.94 -8.89 -30.54
CA LEU A 10 11.65 -9.14 -29.13
C LEU A 10 11.75 -10.63 -28.77
N THR A 11 11.30 -11.53 -29.65
CA THR A 11 11.38 -12.98 -29.43
C THR A 11 12.77 -13.56 -29.59
N SER A 12 13.66 -12.93 -30.36
CA SER A 12 15.04 -13.40 -30.58
C SER A 12 16.02 -13.01 -29.47
N LEU A 13 15.61 -12.15 -28.52
CA LEU A 13 16.46 -11.75 -27.40
C LEU A 13 16.56 -12.88 -26.37
N ALA A 14 17.75 -13.07 -25.80
CA ALA A 14 18.00 -14.07 -24.76
C ALA A 14 17.18 -13.80 -23.48
N LEU A 15 16.89 -12.52 -23.22
CA LEU A 15 15.94 -12.08 -22.20
C LEU A 15 14.66 -11.66 -22.90
N GLN A 16 13.51 -12.05 -22.36
CA GLN A 16 12.20 -11.62 -22.85
C GLN A 16 11.90 -10.24 -22.24
N PRO A 17 12.12 -9.11 -22.94
CA PRO A 17 12.10 -7.79 -22.30
C PRO A 17 10.74 -7.44 -21.70
N GLN A 18 9.66 -7.93 -22.30
CA GLN A 18 8.31 -7.81 -21.77
C GLN A 18 8.13 -8.50 -20.41
N LYS A 19 8.81 -9.63 -20.19
CA LYS A 19 8.78 -10.35 -18.90
C LYS A 19 9.61 -9.60 -17.86
N GLU A 20 10.75 -9.05 -18.25
CA GLU A 20 11.59 -8.24 -17.36
C GLU A 20 10.92 -6.93 -16.97
N LEU A 21 10.29 -6.24 -17.93
CA LEU A 21 9.46 -5.06 -17.67
C LEU A 21 8.30 -5.40 -16.73
N PHE A 22 7.58 -6.50 -17.00
CA PHE A 22 6.50 -6.94 -16.12
C PHE A 22 7.02 -7.23 -14.71
N ASN A 23 8.11 -7.99 -14.55
CA ASN A 23 8.71 -8.26 -13.24
C ASN A 23 9.15 -6.97 -12.52
N ARG A 24 9.60 -5.96 -13.27
CA ARG A 24 10.01 -4.67 -12.70
C ARG A 24 8.83 -3.82 -12.24
N VAL A 25 7.71 -3.86 -12.98
CA VAL A 25 6.48 -3.12 -12.65
C VAL A 25 5.70 -3.82 -11.53
N PHE A 26 5.57 -5.14 -11.60
CA PHE A 26 4.82 -5.96 -10.63
C PHE A 26 5.61 -6.22 -9.33
N GLY A 27 6.93 -6.00 -9.36
CA GLY A 27 7.83 -6.23 -8.23
C GLY A 27 7.94 -7.72 -7.86
N CYS A 28 8.18 -8.00 -6.58
CA CYS A 28 8.28 -9.36 -6.06
C CYS A 28 6.92 -10.00 -5.72
N GLY A 29 5.82 -9.26 -5.87
CA GLY A 29 4.47 -9.73 -5.54
C GLY A 29 4.13 -9.79 -4.04
N ARG A 30 5.05 -9.43 -3.15
CA ARG A 30 4.79 -9.33 -1.71
C ARG A 30 4.05 -8.03 -1.39
N GLN A 31 3.20 -8.06 -0.37
CA GLN A 31 2.40 -6.92 0.09
C GLN A 31 2.54 -6.74 1.60
N CYS A 32 2.49 -5.49 2.07
CA CYS A 32 2.59 -5.17 3.48
C CYS A 32 1.50 -5.91 4.26
N PRO A 33 1.83 -6.61 5.36
CA PRO A 33 0.88 -7.47 6.07
C PRO A 33 -0.32 -6.71 6.65
N PHE A 34 -0.19 -5.39 6.84
CA PHE A 34 -1.22 -4.58 7.49
C PHE A 34 -2.10 -3.82 6.49
N CYS A 35 -1.49 -3.10 5.54
CA CYS A 35 -2.23 -2.26 4.60
C CYS A 35 -2.28 -2.84 3.18
N MET A 36 -1.62 -3.97 2.90
CA MET A 36 -1.56 -4.61 1.60
C MET A 36 -0.92 -3.73 0.48
N THR A 37 -0.16 -2.70 0.84
CA THR A 37 0.66 -1.94 -0.12
C THR A 37 1.72 -2.86 -0.73
N PRO A 38 1.91 -2.88 -2.06
CA PRO A 38 2.94 -3.68 -2.71
C PRO A 38 4.36 -3.33 -2.24
N CYS A 39 5.25 -4.31 -2.25
CA CYS A 39 6.67 -4.12 -1.97
C CYS A 39 7.36 -3.27 -3.05
N GLU A 40 8.19 -2.32 -2.62
CA GLU A 40 8.93 -1.40 -3.49
C GLU A 40 10.41 -1.78 -3.69
N ALA A 41 10.90 -2.85 -3.03
CA ALA A 41 12.31 -3.22 -3.03
C ALA A 41 12.91 -3.57 -4.41
N GLY A 42 12.09 -3.62 -5.46
CA GLY A 42 12.53 -3.76 -6.85
C GLY A 42 13.06 -5.16 -7.18
N GLY A 43 12.77 -5.63 -8.40
CA GLY A 43 13.19 -6.96 -8.83
C GLY A 43 12.70 -8.10 -7.93
N LYS A 44 13.32 -9.27 -8.06
CA LYS A 44 12.96 -10.48 -7.29
C LYS A 44 13.97 -10.86 -6.21
N ASN A 45 15.19 -10.33 -6.30
CA ASN A 45 16.30 -10.70 -5.43
C ASN A 45 16.49 -9.65 -4.34
N HIS A 46 15.65 -9.72 -3.31
CA HIS A 46 15.80 -8.94 -2.08
C HIS A 46 15.30 -9.75 -0.88
N THR A 47 15.89 -9.51 0.28
CA THR A 47 15.56 -10.21 1.53
C THR A 47 14.64 -9.40 2.46
N GLU A 48 14.59 -8.09 2.26
CA GLU A 48 13.73 -7.17 3.02
C GLU A 48 12.65 -6.59 2.11
N HIS A 49 11.45 -6.45 2.67
CA HIS A 49 10.28 -5.87 2.05
C HIS A 49 9.95 -4.53 2.70
N PHE A 50 9.68 -3.52 1.89
CA PHE A 50 9.29 -2.20 2.39
C PHE A 50 8.36 -1.51 1.39
N ALA A 51 7.67 -0.49 1.89
CA ALA A 51 6.99 0.50 1.08
C ALA A 51 7.26 1.87 1.69
N SER A 52 7.52 2.86 0.84
CA SER A 52 7.78 4.24 1.27
C SER A 52 6.47 4.92 1.69
N ILE A 53 5.35 4.53 1.08
CA ILE A 53 4.03 5.10 1.35
C ILE A 53 3.05 4.00 1.76
N HIS A 54 2.68 4.00 3.03
CA HIS A 54 1.62 3.15 3.54
C HIS A 54 0.25 3.82 3.41
N ARG A 55 -0.78 3.00 3.16
CA ARG A 55 -2.18 3.43 3.10
C ARG A 55 -2.92 3.09 4.41
N PRO A 56 -4.13 3.64 4.64
CA PRO A 56 -4.94 3.26 5.79
C PRO A 56 -5.12 1.74 5.88
N GLN A 57 -4.93 1.17 7.07
CA GLN A 57 -4.97 -0.28 7.27
C GLN A 57 -6.36 -0.89 7.04
N GLY A 58 -7.42 -0.08 7.13
CA GLY A 58 -8.77 -0.49 6.74
C GLY A 58 -8.90 -0.89 5.28
N ILE A 59 -8.03 -0.39 4.39
CA ILE A 59 -7.93 -0.86 3.00
C ILE A 59 -7.36 -2.28 2.93
N GLY A 60 -6.58 -2.69 3.93
CA GLY A 60 -6.11 -4.07 4.11
C GLY A 60 -7.04 -4.94 4.95
N GLY A 61 -8.22 -4.44 5.33
CA GLY A 61 -9.22 -5.18 6.12
C GLY A 61 -9.08 -5.09 7.64
N TYR A 62 -8.12 -4.31 8.16
CA TYR A 62 -8.01 -4.09 9.59
C TYR A 62 -9.16 -3.22 10.12
N ARG A 63 -9.78 -3.65 11.23
CA ARG A 63 -10.88 -2.97 11.90
C ARG A 63 -10.71 -2.97 13.42
N TYR A 64 -11.36 -2.03 14.09
CA TYR A 64 -11.44 -2.01 15.55
C TYR A 64 -12.25 -3.20 16.05
N GLU A 65 -11.80 -3.87 17.11
CA GLU A 65 -12.51 -5.05 17.63
C GLU A 65 -13.90 -4.69 18.16
N GLU A 66 -13.99 -3.63 18.96
CA GLU A 66 -15.24 -3.24 19.63
C GLU A 66 -16.26 -2.65 18.66
N SER A 67 -15.86 -1.64 17.87
CA SER A 67 -16.81 -0.96 16.97
C SER A 67 -17.01 -1.72 15.65
N SER A 68 -16.07 -2.58 15.26
CA SER A 68 -15.96 -3.19 13.93
C SER A 68 -15.70 -2.21 12.79
N GLU A 69 -15.39 -0.94 13.07
CA GLU A 69 -15.09 0.08 12.06
C GLU A 69 -13.69 -0.09 11.49
N LEU A 70 -13.54 0.13 10.19
CA LEU A 70 -12.24 0.03 9.51
C LEU A 70 -11.23 1.08 10.02
N LEU A 71 -9.95 0.70 10.12
CA LEU A 71 -8.89 1.56 10.65
C LEU A 71 -8.44 2.62 9.64
N ILE A 72 -8.41 3.88 10.08
CA ILE A 72 -7.87 5.01 9.29
C ILE A 72 -6.35 5.18 9.41
N ASN A 73 -5.71 4.57 10.42
CA ASN A 73 -4.29 4.72 10.69
C ASN A 73 -3.40 4.04 9.64
N THR A 74 -2.28 4.67 9.31
CA THR A 74 -1.20 4.07 8.50
C THR A 74 -0.38 3.08 9.33
N CYS A 75 0.40 2.23 8.66
CA CYS A 75 1.31 1.30 9.34
C CYS A 75 2.38 2.05 10.14
N SER A 76 3.00 3.09 9.56
CA SER A 76 4.04 3.91 10.21
C SER A 76 3.55 4.52 11.52
N SER A 77 2.36 5.13 11.53
CA SER A 77 1.77 5.69 12.75
C SER A 77 1.43 4.62 13.80
N SER A 78 1.07 3.41 13.36
CA SER A 78 0.73 2.32 14.29
C SER A 78 1.98 1.71 14.93
N VAL A 79 3.04 1.48 14.14
CA VAL A 79 4.37 1.03 14.64
C VAL A 79 4.99 2.05 15.59
N ALA A 80 4.76 3.35 15.37
CA ALA A 80 5.21 4.42 16.25
C ALA A 80 4.36 4.60 17.53
N SER A 81 3.37 3.74 17.77
CA SER A 81 2.42 3.88 18.89
C SER A 81 2.40 2.64 19.79
N GLU A 82 1.70 2.72 20.92
CA GLU A 82 1.45 1.59 21.82
C GLU A 82 0.26 0.71 21.37
N ARG A 83 -0.23 0.90 20.15
CA ARG A 83 -1.32 0.10 19.60
C ARG A 83 -0.88 -1.35 19.41
N LYS A 84 -1.87 -2.24 19.40
CA LYS A 84 -1.70 -3.66 19.15
C LYS A 84 -2.43 -4.08 17.88
N PHE A 85 -1.97 -5.15 17.28
CA PHE A 85 -2.59 -5.84 16.17
C PHE A 85 -2.81 -7.31 16.52
N ARG A 86 -3.64 -7.96 15.74
CA ARG A 86 -3.72 -9.41 15.66
C ARG A 86 -3.90 -9.80 14.20
N SER A 87 -3.56 -11.04 13.88
CA SER A 87 -3.69 -11.60 12.54
C SER A 87 -3.82 -13.12 12.63
N SER A 88 -3.94 -13.78 11.48
CA SER A 88 -3.79 -15.23 11.39
C SER A 88 -2.44 -15.71 11.94
N GLU A 89 -1.37 -14.95 11.69
CA GLU A 89 -0.01 -15.29 12.08
C GLU A 89 0.23 -15.14 13.58
N THR A 90 -0.61 -14.37 14.27
CA THR A 90 -0.62 -14.28 15.73
C THR A 90 -1.62 -15.24 16.40
N GLU A 91 -2.26 -16.12 15.63
CA GLU A 91 -3.36 -16.98 16.12
C GLU A 91 -4.49 -16.15 16.79
N GLY A 92 -4.71 -14.92 16.31
CA GLY A 92 -5.69 -14.00 16.89
C GLY A 92 -5.28 -13.36 18.23
N LYS A 93 -4.07 -13.60 18.73
CA LYS A 93 -3.53 -12.95 19.94
C LYS A 93 -3.11 -11.52 19.63
N TRP A 94 -3.20 -10.65 20.63
CA TRP A 94 -2.80 -9.24 20.53
C TRP A 94 -1.29 -9.07 20.68
N HIS A 95 -0.65 -8.44 19.70
CA HIS A 95 0.78 -8.12 19.67
C HIS A 95 1.01 -6.63 19.46
N PRO A 96 1.98 -6.00 20.13
CA PRO A 96 2.33 -4.59 19.88
C PRO A 96 2.77 -4.36 18.44
N TYR A 97 2.29 -3.29 17.80
CA TYR A 97 2.75 -2.92 16.46
C TYR A 97 4.24 -2.62 16.42
N LYS A 98 4.81 -2.02 17.48
CA LYS A 98 6.26 -1.77 17.58
C LYS A 98 7.12 -3.04 17.53
N ASP A 99 6.55 -4.19 17.89
CA ASP A 99 7.23 -5.48 17.95
C ASP A 99 6.83 -6.40 16.79
N TYR A 100 6.22 -5.85 15.73
CA TYR A 100 5.69 -6.63 14.61
C TYR A 100 6.72 -7.52 13.91
N GLN A 101 8.01 -7.16 13.94
CA GLN A 101 9.08 -7.93 13.29
C GLN A 101 9.29 -9.31 13.93
N SER A 102 8.77 -9.53 15.15
CA SER A 102 8.71 -10.89 15.72
C SER A 102 7.78 -11.84 14.95
N ILE A 103 6.83 -11.27 14.19
CA ILE A 103 5.85 -11.99 13.37
C ILE A 103 6.18 -11.87 11.88
N TYR A 104 6.59 -10.67 11.44
CA TYR A 104 6.92 -10.35 10.05
C TYR A 104 8.38 -9.85 9.94
N PRO A 105 9.38 -10.73 10.11
CA PRO A 105 10.79 -10.34 10.25
C PRO A 105 11.40 -9.77 8.97
N ASP A 106 10.81 -10.08 7.82
CA ASP A 106 11.23 -9.63 6.49
C ASP A 106 10.63 -8.28 6.10
N TRP A 107 9.70 -7.72 6.89
CA TRP A 107 9.11 -6.42 6.63
C TRP A 107 9.81 -5.31 7.41
N ARG A 108 10.05 -4.21 6.71
CA ARG A 108 10.58 -2.96 7.25
C ARG A 108 9.58 -1.83 7.06
N ILE A 109 8.90 -1.50 8.15
CA ILE A 109 7.96 -0.39 8.30
C ILE A 109 8.61 0.64 9.21
N GLN A 110 8.84 1.83 8.69
CA GLN A 110 9.45 2.91 9.47
C GLN A 110 8.43 3.50 10.44
N PRO A 111 8.73 3.57 11.75
CA PRO A 111 7.89 4.25 12.72
C PRO A 111 7.96 5.76 12.47
N ASP A 112 6.82 6.37 12.19
CA ASP A 112 6.73 7.82 12.03
C ASP A 112 5.31 8.29 12.35
N THR A 113 5.19 9.14 13.38
CA THR A 113 3.92 9.73 13.81
C THR A 113 3.49 10.90 12.92
N SER A 114 4.42 11.50 12.17
CA SER A 114 4.15 12.57 11.21
C SER A 114 3.65 12.04 9.86
N ILE A 115 3.96 10.78 9.52
CA ILE A 115 3.49 10.14 8.27
C ILE A 115 2.01 9.76 8.39
N GLN A 116 1.17 10.62 7.85
CA GLN A 116 -0.23 10.33 7.57
C GLN A 116 -0.41 9.69 6.20
N ALA A 117 -1.62 9.16 5.95
CA ALA A 117 -2.00 8.76 4.61
C ALA A 117 -1.92 9.98 3.65
N SER A 118 -1.36 9.76 2.46
CA SER A 118 -1.41 10.75 1.37
C SER A 118 -2.85 11.16 1.07
N ASP A 119 -3.04 12.38 0.54
CA ASP A 119 -4.37 12.86 0.16
C ASP A 119 -5.03 11.93 -0.88
N TYR A 120 -4.25 11.28 -1.74
CA TYR A 120 -4.72 10.20 -2.61
C TYR A 120 -5.39 9.07 -1.83
N TRP A 121 -4.69 8.46 -0.86
CA TRP A 121 -5.25 7.34 -0.10
C TRP A 121 -6.40 7.77 0.83
N LYS A 122 -6.37 9.00 1.34
CA LYS A 122 -7.50 9.58 2.08
C LYS A 122 -8.74 9.70 1.19
N TYR A 123 -8.57 10.22 -0.03
CA TYR A 123 -9.62 10.33 -1.03
C TYR A 123 -10.20 8.97 -1.43
N VAL A 124 -9.34 8.00 -1.76
CA VAL A 124 -9.74 6.62 -2.10
C VAL A 124 -10.51 6.00 -0.94
N PHE A 125 -9.98 6.09 0.28
CA PHE A 125 -10.61 5.42 1.41
C PHE A 125 -11.95 6.06 1.79
N ASN A 126 -12.07 7.38 1.68
CA ASN A 126 -13.34 8.10 1.85
C ASN A 126 -14.36 7.69 0.77
N ARG A 127 -13.96 7.68 -0.51
CA ARG A 127 -14.86 7.41 -1.64
C ARG A 127 -15.39 5.97 -1.65
N PHE A 128 -14.57 5.01 -1.25
CA PHE A 128 -14.89 3.59 -1.30
C PHE A 128 -15.12 2.96 0.09
N ASN A 129 -15.35 3.79 1.11
CA ASN A 129 -15.42 3.35 2.50
C ASN A 129 -16.44 2.23 2.74
N GLU A 130 -17.65 2.42 2.22
CA GLU A 130 -18.75 1.44 2.28
C GLU A 130 -18.42 0.13 1.53
N GLN A 131 -17.66 0.23 0.43
CA GLN A 131 -17.30 -0.95 -0.37
C GLN A 131 -16.26 -1.79 0.37
N PHE A 132 -15.26 -1.18 0.98
CA PHE A 132 -14.31 -1.88 1.86
C PHE A 132 -15.02 -2.49 3.06
N ALA A 133 -15.94 -1.77 3.69
CA ALA A 133 -16.69 -2.26 4.83
C ALA A 133 -17.48 -3.54 4.47
N LYS A 134 -18.17 -3.51 3.33
CA LYS A 134 -18.89 -4.67 2.80
C LYS A 134 -17.97 -5.85 2.48
N GLU A 135 -16.83 -5.62 1.82
CA GLU A 135 -15.88 -6.67 1.45
C GLU A 135 -15.32 -7.40 2.67
N TYR A 136 -15.08 -6.67 3.77
CA TYR A 136 -14.43 -7.20 4.96
C TYR A 136 -15.39 -7.59 6.09
N ASP A 137 -16.70 -7.62 5.83
CA ASP A 137 -17.74 -7.82 6.84
C ASP A 137 -17.49 -6.94 8.09
N ALA A 138 -17.30 -5.65 7.82
CA ALA A 138 -16.92 -4.62 8.77
C ALA A 138 -17.90 -3.45 8.71
N LYS A 139 -17.78 -2.52 9.66
CA LYS A 139 -18.44 -1.23 9.57
C LYS A 139 -17.57 -0.23 8.80
N PRO A 140 -18.19 0.75 8.13
CA PRO A 140 -17.49 1.90 7.55
C PRO A 140 -16.55 2.54 8.56
N ALA A 141 -15.44 3.10 8.10
CA ALA A 141 -14.54 3.84 8.98
C ALA A 141 -15.20 5.16 9.38
N ASP A 142 -14.93 5.62 10.61
CA ASP A 142 -15.21 7.01 10.96
C ASP A 142 -14.20 7.93 10.27
N ILE A 143 -14.55 8.37 9.05
CA ILE A 143 -13.69 9.21 8.22
C ILE A 143 -13.76 10.67 8.72
N PRO A 144 -12.60 11.27 9.11
CA PRO A 144 -12.53 12.67 9.52
C PRO A 144 -13.10 13.60 8.45
N HIS A 145 -13.84 14.63 8.87
CA HIS A 145 -14.47 15.59 7.94
C HIS A 145 -13.49 16.13 6.90
N VAL A 146 -12.26 16.47 7.32
CA VAL A 146 -11.22 17.03 6.44
C VAL A 146 -10.80 16.10 5.29
N TRP A 147 -11.07 14.80 5.36
CA TRP A 147 -10.83 13.87 4.25
C TRP A 147 -11.94 13.95 3.20
N ARG A 148 -13.16 14.31 3.60
CA ARG A 148 -14.32 14.46 2.72
C ARG A 148 -14.16 15.67 1.79
N ASP A 149 -13.39 16.66 2.24
CA ASP A 149 -13.09 17.89 1.51
C ASP A 149 -11.94 17.73 0.49
N ILE A 150 -11.29 16.55 0.44
CA ILE A 150 -10.23 16.29 -0.53
C ILE A 150 -10.85 16.09 -1.91
N THR A 151 -10.45 16.92 -2.88
CA THR A 151 -10.90 16.79 -4.26
C THR A 151 -10.09 15.75 -5.02
N GLN A 152 -10.63 15.26 -6.14
CA GLN A 152 -9.92 14.36 -7.03
C GLN A 152 -8.61 14.98 -7.55
N ASP A 153 -8.61 16.27 -7.87
CA ASP A 153 -7.41 16.97 -8.35
C ASP A 153 -6.32 17.03 -7.28
N LYS A 154 -6.70 17.32 -6.03
CA LYS A 154 -5.77 17.32 -4.89
C LYS A 154 -5.20 15.92 -4.63
N ALA A 155 -6.06 14.91 -4.70
CA ALA A 155 -5.65 13.52 -4.60
C ALA A 155 -4.64 13.15 -5.70
N MET A 156 -4.92 13.51 -6.95
CA MET A 156 -4.02 13.22 -8.08
C MET A 156 -2.68 13.95 -7.96
N LYS A 157 -2.70 15.24 -7.63
CA LYS A 157 -1.47 16.01 -7.39
C LYS A 157 -0.60 15.38 -6.31
N SER A 158 -1.20 14.95 -5.20
CA SER A 158 -0.45 14.28 -4.13
C SER A 158 0.17 12.94 -4.56
N LEU A 159 -0.47 12.25 -5.51
CA LEU A 159 0.04 11.01 -6.09
C LEU A 159 1.24 11.29 -7.00
N GLU A 160 1.15 12.31 -7.85
CA GLU A 160 2.25 12.75 -8.74
C GLU A 160 3.48 13.19 -7.93
N GLU A 161 3.27 13.99 -6.89
CA GLU A 161 4.33 14.44 -5.97
C GLU A 161 5.02 13.26 -5.28
N SER A 162 4.23 12.28 -4.84
CA SER A 162 4.71 11.08 -4.16
C SER A 162 5.63 10.22 -5.03
N PHE A 163 5.35 10.14 -6.33
CA PHE A 163 6.10 9.31 -7.28
C PHE A 163 7.04 10.11 -8.19
N GLN A 164 7.19 11.42 -7.95
CA GLN A 164 8.01 12.33 -8.75
C GLN A 164 7.77 12.17 -10.25
N MET A 165 6.50 11.94 -10.63
CA MET A 165 6.12 11.78 -12.03
C MET A 165 6.25 13.15 -12.70
N LYS A 166 7.35 13.38 -13.41
CA LYS A 166 7.46 14.57 -14.27
C LYS A 166 6.42 14.45 -15.36
N THR A 167 5.43 15.33 -15.37
CA THR A 167 4.65 15.61 -16.56
C THR A 167 5.60 16.27 -17.57
N GLU A 168 6.06 15.52 -18.57
CA GLU A 168 6.73 16.12 -19.71
C GLU A 168 5.70 16.92 -20.51
N GLY A 169 5.80 18.25 -20.48
CA GLY A 169 5.11 19.15 -21.42
C GLY A 169 4.44 20.36 -20.78
N ASP A 170 5.18 21.47 -20.72
CA ASP A 170 4.72 22.81 -21.12
C ASP A 170 5.71 23.33 -22.18
#